data_AF-A0A7C2QNZ6-F1
#
_entry.id   AF-A0A7C2QNZ6-F1
#
_cell.length_a   1.000
_cell.length_b   1.000
_cell.length_c   1.000
_cell.angle_alpha   90.00
_cell.angle_beta   90.00
_cell.angle_gamma   90.00
#
_symmetry.space_group_name_H-M   'P 1'
#
loop_
_entity.id
_entity.type
_entity.pdbx_description
1 polymer ?
#
loop_
_entity_poly.entity_id
_entity_poly.type
_entity_poly.pdbx_seq_one_letter_code
_entity_poly.pdbx_strand_id
1 'polypeptide(L)'
;MWKFLNSFTGLAVLLFLIGALGLVYGADAIRDPGQPHDPLLPWLYFAAAILMVVNAILSVRHYEHKMKEQEQSSKQKEESLK
;
A
#
# COMPACT_ATOMS: atom_id res chain seq x y z
N MET A 1 -17.38 -5.41 -1.99
CA MET A 1 -16.13 -6.18 -2.18
C MET A 1 -14.98 -5.38 -2.80
N TRP A 2 -15.20 -4.21 -3.43
CA TRP A 2 -14.16 -3.44 -4.13
C TRP A 2 -13.39 -2.42 -3.25
N LYS A 3 -13.66 -2.35 -1.95
CA LYS A 3 -13.02 -1.40 -1.01
C LYS A 3 -11.51 -1.62 -0.79
N PHE A 4 -11.01 -2.81 -1.14
CA PHE A 4 -9.60 -3.19 -0.94
C PHE A 4 -8.77 -3.16 -2.24
N LEU A 5 -9.36 -2.83 -3.40
CA LEU A 5 -8.62 -2.54 -4.63
C LEU A 5 -8.00 -1.13 -4.58
N ASN A 6 -7.31 -0.83 -3.48
CA ASN A 6 -6.52 0.39 -3.38
C ASN A 6 -5.14 0.09 -3.98
N SER A 7 -4.58 1.01 -4.76
CA SER A 7 -3.28 0.80 -5.45
C SER A 7 -2.17 0.37 -4.47
N PHE A 8 -2.24 0.83 -3.22
CA PHE A 8 -1.32 0.46 -2.14
C PHE A 8 -1.39 -1.03 -1.76
N THR A 9 -2.58 -1.65 -1.79
CA THR A 9 -2.74 -3.08 -1.48
C THR A 9 -2.13 -3.96 -2.57
N GLY A 10 -2.29 -3.59 -3.84
CA GLY A 10 -1.61 -4.27 -4.95
C GLY A 10 -0.09 -4.16 -4.85
N LEU A 11 0.41 -2.98 -4.49
CA LEU A 11 1.84 -2.72 -4.32
C LEU A 11 2.43 -3.48 -3.12
N ALA A 12 1.68 -3.59 -2.02
CA ALA A 12 2.05 -4.42 -0.88
C ALA A 12 2.19 -5.91 -1.24
N VAL A 13 1.22 -6.45 -1.99
CA VAL A 13 1.28 -7.85 -2.45
C VAL A 13 2.46 -8.07 -3.38
N LEU A 14 2.73 -7.13 -4.29
CA LEU A 14 3.88 -7.20 -5.19
C LEU A 14 5.20 -7.22 -4.42
N LEU A 15 5.39 -6.28 -3.48
CA LEU A 15 6.59 -6.21 -2.64
C LEU A 15 6.76 -7.47 -1.78
N PHE A 16 5.65 -8.02 -1.27
CA PHE A 16 5.65 -9.26 -0.51
C PHE A 16 6.13 -10.44 -1.35
N LEU A 17 5.64 -10.57 -2.59
CA LEU A 17 6.08 -11.63 -3.51
C LEU A 17 7.56 -11.49 -3.88
N ILE A 18 8.03 -10.27 -4.12
CA ILE A 18 9.44 -9.98 -4.41
C ILE A 18 10.31 -10.37 -3.20
N GLY A 19 9.94 -9.94 -1.99
CA GLY A 19 10.64 -10.31 -0.76
C GLY A 19 10.66 -11.83 -0.53
N ALA A 20 9.54 -12.50 -0.73
CA ALA A 20 9.43 -13.96 -0.60
C ALA A 20 10.35 -14.69 -1.60
N LEU A 21 10.43 -14.22 -2.84
CA LEU A 21 11.34 -14.76 -3.84
C LEU A 21 12.81 -14.57 -3.45
N GLY A 22 13.20 -13.44 -2.86
CA GLY A 22 14.57 -13.26 -2.36
C GLY A 22 14.92 -14.05 -1.11
N LEU A 23 13.93 -14.44 -0.30
CA LEU A 23 14.17 -15.38 0.80
C LEU A 23 14.39 -16.81 0.28
N VAL A 24 13.66 -17.23 -0.76
CA VAL A 24 13.74 -18.59 -1.30
C VAL A 24 14.93 -18.77 -2.25
N TYR A 25 15.13 -17.84 -3.19
CA TYR A 25 16.19 -17.92 -4.21
C TYR A 25 17.47 -17.17 -3.81
N GLY A 26 17.47 -16.52 -2.66
CA GLY A 26 18.59 -15.73 -2.15
C GLY A 26 18.56 -14.28 -2.63
N ALA A 27 19.28 -13.42 -1.91
CA ALA A 27 19.34 -11.98 -2.17
C ALA A 27 19.84 -11.66 -3.59
N ASP A 28 20.64 -12.55 -4.20
CA ASP A 28 21.13 -12.42 -5.58
C ASP A 28 20.02 -12.46 -6.63
N ALA A 29 18.87 -13.08 -6.35
CA ALA A 29 17.76 -13.17 -7.29
C ALA A 29 16.98 -11.85 -7.44
N ILE A 30 17.04 -10.97 -6.43
CA ILE A 30 16.41 -9.64 -6.47
C ILE A 30 17.45 -8.51 -6.63
N ARG A 31 18.74 -8.85 -6.68
CA ARG A 31 19.80 -7.86 -6.71
C ARG A 31 19.90 -7.24 -8.10
N ASP A 32 19.97 -5.93 -8.17
CA ASP A 32 20.29 -5.26 -9.43
C ASP A 32 21.76 -5.54 -9.83
N PRO A 33 22.05 -5.72 -11.13
CA PRO A 33 23.40 -5.96 -11.62
C PRO A 33 24.31 -4.77 -11.28
N GLY A 34 25.22 -4.98 -10.32
CA GLY A 34 26.17 -3.96 -9.84
C GLY A 34 26.04 -3.58 -8.35
N GLN A 35 24.97 -4.00 -7.65
CA GLN A 35 24.81 -3.74 -6.22
C GLN A 35 25.67 -4.71 -5.37
N PRO A 36 26.25 -4.31 -4.21
CA PRO A 36 26.92 -5.26 -3.32
C PRO A 36 25.95 -6.35 -2.80
N HIS A 37 26.48 -7.53 -2.48
CA HIS A 37 25.67 -8.63 -1.95
C HIS A 37 25.28 -8.31 -0.50
N ASP A 38 24.05 -7.83 -0.31
CA ASP A 38 23.47 -7.57 1.01
C ASP A 38 22.44 -8.65 1.37
N PRO A 39 22.71 -9.51 2.37
CA PRO A 39 21.74 -10.53 2.81
C PRO A 39 20.50 -9.92 3.47
N LEU A 40 20.53 -8.62 3.79
CA LEU A 40 19.41 -7.87 4.37
C LEU A 40 18.43 -7.35 3.31
N LEU A 41 18.76 -7.43 2.02
CA LEU A 41 17.90 -6.91 0.94
C LEU A 41 16.47 -7.48 0.96
N PRO A 42 16.26 -8.81 1.09
CA PRO A 42 14.91 -9.38 1.13
C PRO A 42 14.11 -8.91 2.34
N TRP A 43 14.77 -8.76 3.50
CA TRP A 43 14.14 -8.21 4.71
C TRP A 43 13.68 -6.78 4.53
N LEU A 44 14.42 -5.98 3.75
CA LEU A 44 14.06 -4.60 3.44
C LEU A 44 12.81 -4.54 2.55
N TYR A 45 12.69 -5.44 1.57
CA TYR A 45 11.46 -5.60 0.78
C TYR A 45 10.26 -6.04 1.64
N PHE A 46 10.47 -6.95 2.60
CA PHE A 46 9.43 -7.33 3.56
C PHE A 46 9.01 -6.16 4.47
N ALA A 47 9.98 -5.40 4.98
CA ALA A 47 9.70 -4.22 5.79
C ALA A 47 8.89 -3.18 4.99
N ALA A 48 9.26 -2.94 3.72
CA ALA A 48 8.52 -2.06 2.82
C ALA A 48 7.09 -2.57 2.53
N ALA A 49 6.92 -3.88 2.35
CA ALA A 49 5.61 -4.49 2.17
C ALA A 49 4.72 -4.27 3.41
N ILE A 50 5.25 -4.48 4.63
CA ILE A 50 4.53 -4.23 5.89
C ILE A 50 4.13 -2.75 5.98
N LEU A 51 5.05 -1.83 5.66
CA LEU A 51 4.80 -0.39 5.66
C LEU A 51 3.66 -0.01 4.69
N MET A 52 3.64 -0.63 3.50
CA MET A 52 2.57 -0.44 2.52
C MET A 52 1.22 -0.99 2.98
N VAL A 53 1.20 -2.13 3.68
CA VAL A 53 -0.04 -2.65 4.29
C VAL A 53 -0.58 -1.69 5.34
N VAL A 54 0.28 -1.17 6.21
CA VAL A 54 -0.12 -0.17 7.22
C VAL A 54 -0.69 1.09 6.55
N ASN A 55 -0.01 1.60 5.52
CA ASN A 55 -0.48 2.75 4.75
C ASN A 55 -1.80 2.48 4.04
N ALA A 56 -2.01 1.28 3.49
CA ALA A 56 -3.27 0.90 2.86
C ALA A 56 -4.43 0.92 3.86
N ILE A 57 -4.22 0.40 5.08
CA ILE A 57 -5.24 0.40 6.14
C ILE A 57 -5.58 1.83 6.59
N LEU A 58 -4.57 2.67 6.78
CA LEU A 58 -4.76 4.08 7.16
C LEU A 58 -5.47 4.88 6.04
N SER A 59 -5.09 4.65 4.78
CA SER A 59 -5.68 5.29 3.62
C SER A 59 -7.18 5.01 3.52
N VAL A 60 -7.61 3.75 3.72
CA VAL A 60 -9.03 3.39 3.70
C VAL A 60 -9.83 4.16 4.76
N ARG A 61 -9.30 4.23 6.00
CA ARG A 61 -9.96 4.98 7.09
C ARG A 61 -10.07 6.47 6.78
N HIS A 62 -9.02 7.05 6.22
CA HIS A 62 -9.02 8.47 5.86
C HIS A 62 -10.01 8.77 4.72
N TYR A 63 -10.11 7.87 3.74
CA TYR A 63 -11.01 8.03 2.60
C TYR A 63 -12.49 8.00 3.02
N GLU A 64 -12.86 7.14 3.98
CA GLU A 64 -14.22 7.09 4.53
C GLU A 64 -14.63 8.37 5.26
N HIS A 65 -13.68 9.04 5.93
CA HIS A 65 -13.96 10.31 6.62
C HIS A 65 -14.23 11.44 5.61
N LYS A 66 -13.42 11.53 4.55
CA LYS A 66 -13.60 12.56 3.51
C LYS A 66 -14.88 12.41 2.71
N MET A 67 -15.30 11.18 2.42
CA MET A 67 -16.56 10.92 1.71
C MET A 67 -17.76 11.40 2.54
N LYS A 68 -17.77 11.15 3.86
CA LYS A 68 -18.84 11.62 4.75
C LYS A 68 -18.92 13.14 4.83
N GLU A 69 -17.77 13.81 4.92
CA GLU A 69 -17.70 15.28 4.92
C GLU A 69 -18.19 15.88 3.59
N GLN A 70 -17.82 15.29 2.46
CA GLN A 70 -18.31 15.73 1.14
C GLN A 70 -19.81 15.52 0.99
N GLU A 71 -20.35 14.40 1.46
CA GLU A 71 -21.78 14.11 1.39
C GLU A 71 -22.61 15.10 2.24
N GLN A 72 -22.13 15.42 3.45
CA GLN A 72 -22.77 16.43 4.31
C GLN A 72 -22.67 17.83 3.72
N SER A 73 -21.51 18.22 3.19
CA SER A 73 -21.31 19.52 2.56
C SER A 73 -22.20 19.68 1.31
N SER A 74 -22.39 18.60 0.54
CA SER A 74 -23.27 18.60 -0.63
C SER A 74 -24.74 18.73 -0.24
N LYS A 75 -25.21 17.98 0.77
CA LYS A 75 -26.59 18.08 1.28
C LYS A 75 -26.90 19.45 1.87
N GLN A 76 -25.97 20.03 2.63
CA GLN A 76 -26.13 21.36 3.23
C GLN A 76 -26.19 22.46 2.17
N LYS A 77 -25.40 22.33 1.09
CA LYS A 77 -25.45 23.25 -0.05
C LYS A 77 -26.78 23.17 -0.79
N GLU A 78 -27.31 21.96 -0.98
CA GLU A 78 -28.60 21.72 -1.64
C GLU A 78 -29.79 22.24 -0.81
N GLU A 79 -29.77 22.10 0.52
CA GLU A 79 -30.75 22.72 1.42
C GLU A 79 -30.65 24.25 1.45
N SER A 80 -29.46 24.84 1.32
CA SER A 80 -29.29 26.30 1.29
C SER A 80 -29.81 26.98 0.01
N LEU A 81 -30.05 26.19 -1.05
CA LEU A 81 -30.50 26.65 -2.37
C LEU A 81 -32.01 26.53 -2.55
N LYS A 82 -32.73 25.98 -1.57
CA LYS A 82 -34.16 25.65 -1.62
C LYS A 82 -34.98 26.60 -0.75
#